data_AF-A0A840YTK4-F1
#
_entry.id   AF-A0A840YTK4-F1
#
_cell.length_a   1.000
_cell.length_b   1.000
_cell.length_c   1.000
_cell.angle_alpha   90.00
_cell.angle_beta   90.00
_cell.angle_gamma   90.00
#
_symmetry.space_group_name_H-M   'P 1'
#
loop_
_entity.id
_entity.type
_entity.pdbx_description
1 polymer ?
#
loop_
_entity_poly.entity_id
_entity_poly.type
_entity_poly.pdbx_seq_one_letter_code
_entity_poly.pdbx_strand_id
1 'polypeptide(L)'
;MNAPFGRRLPQCPCCRSPLLGWPPDTRLRSCNACYRPIIRVPSIRHAGVSRLCSLLDLGFTIYGVLTLILVATFAFSDMSALRFAKLFSVLLFVVGSVLIVEGYLSIRTKVAFGRRRIIRGQAAYWVGVWRLAAGVLALCLMLVGLGI
;
A
#
# COMPACT_ATOMS: atom_id res chain seq x y z
N MET A 1 24.77 10.13 36.45
CA MET A 1 24.49 10.40 35.03
C MET A 1 23.54 9.31 34.56
N ASN A 2 22.23 9.60 34.56
CA ASN A 2 21.19 8.58 34.47
C ASN A 2 20.64 8.56 33.05
N ALA A 3 21.01 7.56 32.26
CA ALA A 3 20.44 7.35 30.93
C ALA A 3 18.94 7.03 31.07
N PRO A 4 18.02 7.86 30.54
CA PRO A 4 16.61 7.54 30.64
C PRO A 4 16.28 6.47 29.59
N PHE A 5 15.85 5.30 30.08
CA PHE A 5 14.96 4.33 29.44
C PHE A 5 15.04 4.20 27.91
N GLY A 6 15.55 3.06 27.44
CA GLY A 6 15.52 2.62 26.05
C GLY A 6 14.11 2.61 25.45
N ARG A 7 13.66 3.77 24.98
CA ARG A 7 12.52 3.86 24.07
C ARG A 7 12.96 3.16 22.79
N ARG A 8 12.39 1.98 22.50
CA ARG A 8 12.55 1.36 21.18
C ARG A 8 12.17 2.42 20.15
N LEU A 9 13.14 2.83 19.32
CA LEU A 9 12.84 3.76 18.24
C LEU A 9 11.69 3.17 17.41
N PRO A 10 10.72 3.99 16.98
CA PRO A 10 9.66 3.52 16.10
C PRO A 10 10.30 2.86 14.88
N GLN A 11 9.94 1.59 14.64
CA GLN A 11 10.45 0.85 13.49
C GLN A 11 9.54 1.09 12.29
N CYS A 12 10.12 1.15 11.10
CA CYS A 12 9.32 1.17 9.87
C CYS A 12 8.48 -0.12 9.78
N PRO A 13 7.16 -0.03 9.56
CA PRO A 13 6.31 -1.22 9.40
C PRO A 13 6.73 -2.07 8.18
N CYS A 14 7.36 -1.46 7.18
CA CYS A 14 7.72 -2.13 5.92
C CYS A 14 9.10 -2.82 5.98
N CYS A 15 10.14 -2.18 6.52
CA CYS A 15 11.51 -2.74 6.49
C CYS A 15 12.12 -2.97 7.88
N ARG A 16 11.39 -2.63 8.95
CA ARG A 16 11.83 -2.67 10.36
C ARG A 16 13.09 -1.85 10.68
N SER A 17 13.56 -1.01 9.75
CA SER A 17 14.66 -0.08 10.05
C SER A 17 14.21 0.94 11.12
N PRO A 18 15.11 1.35 12.02
CA PRO A 18 14.80 2.39 13.00
C PRO A 18 14.51 3.71 12.28
N LEU A 19 13.42 4.38 12.66
CA LEU A 19 13.09 5.72 12.19
C LEU A 19 13.78 6.72 13.12
N LEU A 20 14.89 7.32 12.69
CA LEU A 20 15.55 8.40 13.41
C LEU A 20 14.76 9.71 13.24
N GLY A 21 14.35 10.29 14.38
CA GLY A 21 13.74 11.63 14.49
C GLY A 21 12.43 11.79 13.72
N TRP A 22 11.28 11.57 14.35
CA TRP A 22 9.97 11.91 13.77
C TRP A 22 9.59 13.33 14.21
N PRO A 23 9.57 14.33 13.31
CA PRO A 23 9.17 15.69 13.68
C PRO A 23 7.72 15.73 14.15
N PRO A 24 7.37 16.50 15.19
CA PRO A 24 6.00 16.55 15.71
C PRO A 24 4.98 17.06 14.68
N ASP A 25 5.40 17.90 13.73
CA ASP A 25 4.49 18.63 12.83
C ASP A 25 4.17 17.90 11.51
N THR A 26 4.91 16.83 11.18
CA THR A 26 4.70 16.08 9.94
C THR A 26 3.95 14.78 10.18
N ARG A 27 2.76 14.64 9.57
CA ARG A 27 1.97 13.39 9.57
C ARG A 27 2.43 12.37 8.52
N LEU A 28 3.14 12.83 7.50
CA LEU A 28 3.63 12.04 6.37
C LEU A 28 5.16 12.04 6.37
N ARG A 29 5.77 10.86 6.30
CA ARG A 29 7.23 10.74 6.13
C ARG A 29 7.60 9.50 5.33
N SER A 30 8.58 9.61 4.46
CA SER A 30 9.17 8.46 3.76
C SER A 30 10.25 7.80 4.61
N CYS A 31 10.33 6.47 4.56
CA CYS A 31 11.42 5.76 5.21
C CYS A 31 12.75 6.00 4.50
N ASN A 32 13.84 6.27 5.23
CA ASN A 32 15.17 6.47 4.62
C ASN A 32 15.76 5.19 3.99
N ALA A 33 15.33 4.00 4.43
CA ALA A 33 15.84 2.73 3.93
C ALA A 33 15.02 2.16 2.75
N CYS A 34 13.69 2.23 2.85
CA CYS A 34 12.79 1.64 1.83
C CYS A 34 12.02 2.67 1.01
N TYR A 35 12.21 3.97 1.24
CA TYR A 35 11.55 5.09 0.56
C TYR A 35 10.01 5.06 0.55
N ARG A 36 9.40 4.12 1.28
CA ARG A 36 7.94 3.99 1.34
C ARG A 36 7.34 5.11 2.19
N PRO A 37 6.25 5.76 1.73
CA PRO A 37 5.52 6.74 2.51
C PRO A 37 4.80 6.05 3.67
N ILE A 38 5.06 6.57 4.87
CA ILE A 38 4.46 6.14 6.12
C ILE A 38 3.60 7.28 6.62
N ILE A 39 2.38 6.95 7.03
CA ILE A 39 1.47 7.90 7.66
C ILE A 39 1.37 7.56 9.14
N ARG A 40 1.29 8.59 9.98
CA ARG A 40 0.94 8.42 11.38
C ARG A 40 -0.57 8.55 11.51
N VAL A 41 -1.24 7.45 11.88
CA VAL A 41 -2.69 7.42 12.14
C VAL A 41 -2.93 7.32 13.63
N PRO A 42 -3.83 8.11 14.23
CA PRO A 42 -4.27 7.88 15.61
C PRO A 42 -4.91 6.49 15.71
N SER A 43 -4.56 5.73 16.75
CA SER A 43 -5.19 4.43 17.01
C SER A 43 -6.61 4.67 17.53
N ILE A 44 -7.61 4.16 16.81
CA ILE A 44 -9.02 4.24 17.22
C ILE A 44 -9.26 3.50 18.55
N ARG A 45 -8.47 2.45 18.80
CA ARG A 45 -8.67 1.56 19.95
C ARG A 45 -8.10 2.10 21.26
N HIS A 46 -7.05 2.91 21.22
CA HIS A 46 -6.32 3.37 22.40
C HIS A 46 -5.96 4.85 22.23
N ALA A 47 -6.64 5.72 22.97
CA ALA A 47 -6.34 7.14 23.01
C ALA A 47 -4.86 7.36 23.42
N GLY A 48 -4.11 8.13 22.62
CA GLY A 48 -2.69 8.42 22.88
C GLY A 48 -1.68 7.48 22.19
N VAL A 49 -2.11 6.38 21.56
CA VAL A 49 -1.22 5.52 20.78
C VAL A 49 -1.39 5.84 19.29
N SER A 50 -0.31 6.19 18.60
CA SER A 50 -0.32 6.36 17.13
C SER A 50 0.24 5.11 16.46
N ARG A 51 -0.46 4.60 15.44
CA ARG A 51 0.04 3.52 14.59
C ARG A 51 0.67 4.09 13.33
N LEU A 52 1.81 3.54 12.95
CA LEU A 52 2.47 3.82 11.69
C LEU A 52 1.92 2.87 10.64
N CYS A 53 1.18 3.40 9.66
CA CYS A 53 0.64 2.62 8.55
C CYS A 53 1.36 2.99 7.27
N SER A 54 1.60 2.02 6.39
CA SER A 54 2.04 2.34 5.04
C SER A 54 0.86 2.89 4.26
N LEU A 55 1.06 3.98 3.54
CA LEU A 55 0.03 4.60 2.71
C LEU A 55 -0.46 3.63 1.61
N LEU A 56 0.44 2.77 1.14
CA LEU A 56 0.14 1.76 0.12
C LEU A 56 -0.73 0.63 0.70
N ASP A 57 -0.50 0.22 1.94
CA ASP A 57 -1.32 -0.78 2.65
C ASP A 57 -2.75 -0.28 2.90
N LEU A 58 -2.88 1.01 3.24
CA LEU A 58 -4.17 1.68 3.34
C LEU A 58 -4.89 1.71 1.97
N GLY A 59 -4.16 2.02 0.89
CA GLY A 59 -4.68 1.98 -0.47
C GLY A 59 -5.22 0.61 -0.87
N PHE A 60 -4.47 -0.47 -0.61
CA PHE A 60 -4.94 -1.84 -0.87
C PHE A 60 -6.17 -2.21 -0.04
N THR A 61 -6.22 -1.77 1.22
CA THR A 61 -7.36 -2.02 2.10
C THR A 61 -8.62 -1.33 1.58
N ILE A 62 -8.52 -0.04 1.23
CA ILE A 62 -9.63 0.73 0.65
C ILE A 62 -10.10 0.09 -0.67
N TYR A 63 -9.17 -0.26 -1.55
CA TYR A 63 -9.48 -0.96 -2.80
C TYR A 63 -10.23 -2.27 -2.55
N GLY A 64 -9.76 -3.11 -1.61
CA GLY A 64 -10.42 -4.37 -1.29
C GLY A 64 -11.84 -4.17 -0.77
N VAL A 65 -12.04 -3.20 0.13
CA VAL A 65 -13.38 -2.86 0.65
C VAL A 65 -14.30 -2.35 -0.47
N LEU A 66 -13.84 -1.43 -1.30
CA LEU A 66 -14.63 -0.92 -2.43
C LEU A 66 -14.96 -2.00 -3.45
N THR A 67 -14.03 -2.92 -3.72
CA THR A 67 -14.25 -4.05 -4.62
C THR A 67 -15.33 -4.99 -4.07
N LEU A 68 -15.29 -5.30 -2.76
CA LEU A 68 -16.32 -6.12 -2.12
C LEU A 68 -17.70 -5.45 -2.16
N ILE A 69 -17.76 -4.14 -1.90
CA ILE A 69 -19.00 -3.37 -2.01
C ILE A 69 -19.52 -3.42 -3.44
N LEU A 70 -18.65 -3.18 -4.43
CA LEU A 70 -19.05 -3.20 -5.85
C LEU A 70 -19.57 -4.58 -6.27
N VAL A 71 -18.90 -5.66 -5.88
CA VAL A 71 -19.33 -7.04 -6.16
C VAL A 71 -20.66 -7.34 -5.45
N ALA A 72 -20.83 -6.91 -4.20
CA ALA A 72 -22.10 -7.07 -3.49
C ALA A 72 -23.23 -6.29 -4.17
N THR A 73 -23.00 -5.03 -4.55
CA THR A 73 -23.99 -4.23 -5.27
C THR A 73 -24.37 -4.88 -6.59
N PHE A 74 -23.41 -5.43 -7.34
CA PHE A 74 -23.68 -6.17 -8.56
C PHE A 74 -24.49 -7.45 -8.32
N ALA A 75 -24.21 -8.18 -7.24
CA ALA A 75 -24.93 -9.41 -6.90
C ALA A 75 -26.37 -9.15 -6.41
N PHE A 76 -26.62 -8.02 -5.74
CA PHE A 76 -27.93 -7.69 -5.15
C PHE A 76 -28.76 -6.69 -5.95
N SER A 77 -28.22 -6.09 -7.03
CA SER A 77 -28.93 -5.10 -7.85
C SER A 77 -28.98 -5.55 -9.31
N ASP A 78 -30.03 -5.15 -10.05
CA ASP A 78 -30.12 -5.27 -11.52
C ASP A 78 -29.18 -4.28 -12.23
N MET A 79 -27.89 -4.33 -11.88
CA MET A 79 -26.88 -3.47 -12.47
C MET A 79 -26.41 -4.09 -13.78
N SER A 80 -26.48 -3.32 -14.87
CA SER A 80 -25.98 -3.78 -16.16
C SER A 80 -24.48 -4.06 -16.11
N ALA A 81 -24.06 -5.14 -16.78
CA ALA A 81 -22.65 -5.57 -16.84
C ALA A 81 -21.71 -4.45 -17.34
N LEU A 82 -22.20 -3.59 -18.24
CA LEU A 82 -21.48 -2.40 -18.73
C LEU A 82 -21.18 -1.38 -17.61
N ARG A 83 -22.14 -1.07 -16.73
CA ARG A 83 -21.90 -0.14 -15.61
C ARG A 83 -20.94 -0.74 -14.59
N PHE A 84 -21.06 -2.04 -14.32
CA PHE A 84 -20.13 -2.75 -13.45
C PHE A 84 -18.70 -2.69 -14.01
N ALA A 85 -18.51 -2.99 -15.30
CA ALA A 85 -17.21 -2.93 -15.95
C ALA A 85 -16.56 -1.54 -15.88
N LYS A 86 -17.35 -0.46 -16.05
CA LYS A 86 -16.84 0.92 -15.91
C LYS A 86 -16.36 1.23 -14.49
N LEU A 87 -17.14 0.87 -13.46
CA LEU A 87 -16.74 1.08 -12.06
C LEU A 87 -15.53 0.23 -11.68
N PHE A 88 -15.51 -1.02 -12.13
CA PHE A 88 -14.39 -1.92 -11.90
C PHE A 88 -13.10 -1.42 -12.57
N SER A 89 -13.21 -0.78 -13.74
CA SER A 89 -12.07 -0.15 -14.43
C SER A 89 -11.45 0.98 -13.62
N VAL A 90 -12.25 1.81 -12.95
CA VAL A 90 -11.74 2.85 -12.03
C VAL A 90 -10.99 2.22 -10.85
N LEU A 91 -11.51 1.12 -10.29
CA LEU A 91 -10.83 0.39 -9.22
C LEU A 91 -9.50 -0.21 -9.72
N LEU A 92 -9.48 -0.77 -10.93
CA LEU A 92 -8.26 -1.28 -11.56
C LEU A 92 -7.19 -0.20 -11.74
N PHE A 93 -7.58 1.03 -12.08
CA PHE A 93 -6.65 2.15 -12.15
C PHE A 93 -5.97 2.45 -10.81
N VAL A 94 -6.77 2.46 -9.73
CA VAL A 94 -6.27 2.72 -8.37
C VAL A 94 -5.27 1.64 -7.95
N VAL A 95 -5.65 0.36 -8.04
CA VAL A 95 -4.76 -0.74 -7.63
C VAL A 95 -3.55 -0.87 -8.56
N GLY A 96 -3.73 -0.64 -9.86
CA GLY A 96 -2.66 -0.66 -10.85
C GLY A 96 -1.58 0.38 -10.53
N SER A 97 -1.99 1.61 -10.22
CA SER A 97 -1.09 2.70 -9.81
C SER A 97 -0.31 2.34 -8.55
N VAL A 98 -0.99 1.80 -7.52
CA VAL A 98 -0.36 1.36 -6.27
C VAL A 98 0.65 0.23 -6.53
N LEU A 99 0.29 -0.75 -7.37
CA LEU A 99 1.16 -1.87 -7.75
C LEU A 99 2.41 -1.42 -8.50
N ILE A 100 2.30 -0.45 -9.41
CA ILE A 100 3.44 0.11 -10.14
C ILE A 100 4.40 0.81 -9.17
N VAL A 101 3.89 1.66 -8.27
CA VAL A 101 4.72 2.35 -7.28
C VAL A 101 5.40 1.34 -6.34
N GLU A 102 4.66 0.35 -5.85
CA GLU A 102 5.19 -0.76 -5.05
C GLU A 102 6.29 -1.54 -5.78
N GLY A 103 6.03 -1.89 -7.04
CA GLY A 103 6.93 -2.65 -7.90
C GLY A 103 8.22 -1.88 -8.17
N TYR A 104 8.11 -0.61 -8.54
CA TYR A 104 9.24 0.29 -8.75
C TYR A 104 10.09 0.45 -7.49
N LEU A 105 9.47 0.70 -6.33
CA LEU A 105 10.18 0.80 -5.05
C LEU A 105 10.88 -0.51 -4.69
N SER A 106 10.23 -1.65 -4.93
CA SER A 106 10.79 -2.98 -4.66
C SER A 106 12.00 -3.29 -5.55
N ILE A 107 11.93 -2.92 -6.84
CA ILE A 107 13.03 -3.06 -7.80
C ILE A 107 14.23 -2.18 -7.40
N ARG A 108 13.96 -0.91 -7.07
CA ARG A 108 15.00 0.07 -6.72
C ARG A 108 15.70 -0.26 -5.41
N THR A 109 14.95 -0.68 -4.39
CA THR A 109 15.50 -0.90 -3.04
C THR A 109 15.92 -2.35 -2.79
N LYS A 110 15.55 -3.30 -3.67
CA LYS A 110 15.68 -4.75 -3.45
C LYS A 110 15.10 -5.20 -2.09
N VAL A 111 14.07 -4.50 -1.63
CA VAL A 111 13.32 -4.79 -0.41
C VAL A 111 11.84 -4.90 -0.77
N ALA A 112 11.30 -6.10 -0.62
CA ALA A 112 9.89 -6.37 -0.81
C ALA A 112 9.26 -6.75 0.51
N PHE A 113 8.07 -6.23 0.77
CA PHE A 113 7.27 -6.66 1.92
C PHE A 113 6.28 -7.73 1.47
N GLY A 114 6.47 -8.96 1.97
CA GLY A 114 5.49 -10.04 1.84
C GLY A 114 4.51 -10.06 3.01
N ARG A 115 3.45 -10.87 2.90
CA ARG A 115 2.32 -10.93 3.87
C ARG A 115 2.74 -11.12 5.34
N ARG A 116 3.90 -11.73 5.61
CA ARG A 116 4.46 -11.93 6.97
C ARG A 116 5.99 -11.84 7.07
N ARG A 117 6.71 -11.61 5.96
CA ARG A 117 8.18 -11.61 5.93
C ARG A 117 8.70 -10.50 5.04
N ILE A 118 9.80 -9.90 5.47
CA ILE A 118 10.58 -8.96 4.66
C ILE A 118 11.45 -9.82 3.75
N ILE A 119 11.25 -9.70 2.44
CA ILE A 119 12.05 -10.35 1.41
C ILE A 119 13.11 -9.35 0.98
N ARG A 120 14.37 -9.80 0.88
CA ARG A 120 15.50 -8.95 0.48
C ARG A 120 16.25 -9.58 -0.69
N GLY A 121 16.97 -8.76 -1.45
CA GLY A 121 17.83 -9.22 -2.53
C GLY A 121 17.07 -9.59 -3.80
N GLN A 122 17.50 -10.64 -4.48
CA GLN A 122 16.98 -11.02 -5.81
C GLN A 122 15.51 -11.44 -5.77
N ALA A 123 15.07 -12.11 -4.71
CA ALA A 123 13.66 -12.46 -4.53
C ALA A 123 12.77 -11.20 -4.42
N ALA A 124 13.27 -10.12 -3.78
CA ALA A 124 12.53 -8.86 -3.70
C ALA A 124 12.47 -8.13 -5.05
N TYR A 125 13.51 -8.26 -5.86
CA TYR A 125 13.50 -7.76 -7.23
C TYR A 125 12.41 -8.45 -8.05
N TRP A 126 12.35 -9.79 -8.04
CA TRP A 126 11.33 -10.54 -8.76
C TRP A 126 9.91 -10.23 -8.29
N VAL A 127 9.68 -10.14 -6.98
CA VAL A 127 8.38 -9.69 -6.44
C VAL A 127 8.03 -8.28 -6.95
N GLY A 128 9.02 -7.39 -7.05
CA GLY A 128 8.84 -6.06 -7.62
C GLY A 128 8.45 -6.10 -9.10
N VAL A 129 9.14 -6.91 -9.90
CA VAL A 129 8.83 -7.11 -11.34
C VAL A 129 7.41 -7.64 -11.52
N TRP A 130 7.02 -8.66 -10.74
CA TRP A 130 5.66 -9.21 -10.81
C TRP A 130 4.59 -8.17 -10.42
N ARG A 131 4.84 -7.36 -9.39
CA ARG A 131 3.92 -6.26 -9.03
C ARG A 131 3.83 -5.21 -10.13
N LEU A 132 4.95 -4.87 -10.75
CA LEU A 132 4.99 -3.91 -11.84
C LEU A 132 4.21 -4.44 -13.06
N ALA A 133 4.46 -5.70 -13.45
CA ALA A 133 3.75 -6.36 -14.55
C ALA A 133 2.24 -6.46 -14.27
N ALA A 134 1.84 -6.84 -13.06
CA ALA A 134 0.43 -6.87 -12.66
C ALA A 134 -0.21 -5.46 -12.70
N GLY A 135 0.53 -4.43 -12.27
CA GLY A 135 0.05 -3.05 -12.35
C GLY A 135 -0.12 -2.54 -13.78
N VAL A 136 0.82 -2.87 -14.68
CA VAL A 136 0.71 -2.57 -16.12
C VAL A 136 -0.49 -3.29 -16.72
N LEU A 137 -0.67 -4.58 -16.42
CA LEU A 137 -1.82 -5.35 -16.90
C LEU A 137 -3.14 -4.75 -16.42
N ALA A 138 -3.21 -4.30 -15.15
CA ALA A 138 -4.39 -3.63 -14.61
C ALA A 138 -4.70 -2.32 -15.35
N LEU A 139 -3.67 -1.53 -15.73
CA LEU A 139 -3.86 -0.34 -16.54
C LEU A 139 -4.34 -0.68 -17.96
N CYS A 140 -3.80 -1.72 -18.59
CA CYS A 140 -4.28 -2.18 -19.90
C CYS A 140 -5.75 -2.60 -19.83
N LEU A 141 -6.14 -3.37 -18.81
CA LEU A 141 -7.53 -3.78 -18.60
C LEU A 141 -8.46 -2.59 -18.32
N MET A 142 -7.98 -1.58 -17.59
CA MET A 142 -8.72 -0.34 -17.37
C MET A 142 -8.95 0.42 -18.68
N LEU A 143 -7.94 0.52 -19.57
CA LEU A 143 -8.11 1.15 -20.88
C LEU A 143 -9.13 0.40 -21.73
N VAL A 144 -9.07 -0.94 -21.73
CA VAL A 144 -10.07 -1.76 -22.42
C VAL A 144 -11.45 -1.45 -21.86
N GLY A 145 -11.65 -1.47 -20.53
CA GLY A 145 -12.94 -1.21 -19.90
C GLY A 145 -13.46 0.22 -20.07
N LEU A 146 -12.59 1.20 -20.35
CA LEU A 146 -13.00 2.56 -20.71
C LEU A 146 -13.48 2.68 -22.16
N GLY A 147 -12.98 1.79 -23.04
CA GLY A 147 -13.32 1.74 -24.46
C GLY A 147 -14.61 0.99 -24.78
N ILE A 148 -15.29 0.43 -23.77
CA ILE A 148 -16.59 -0.27 -23.88
C ILE A 148 -17.72 0.65 -23.38
#